data_AF-A0AAW1L9Z5-F1
#
_entry.id   AF-A0AAW1L9Z5-F1
#
_cell.length_a   1.000
_cell.length_b   1.000
_cell.length_c   1.000
_cell.angle_alpha   90.00
_cell.angle_beta   90.00
_cell.angle_gamma   90.00
#
_symmetry.space_group_name_H-M   'P 1'
#
loop_
_entity.id
_entity.type
_entity.pdbx_description
1 polymer ?
#
loop_
_entity_poly.entity_id
_entity_poly.type
_entity_poly.pdbx_seq_one_letter_code
_entity_poly.pdbx_strand_id
1 'polypeptide(L)'
;MNDRLMKGAPSESFIFSTPSGWMTAETFLKWSRHFAWFTKPSADNAVLLIVNGCGSHKELDVITYARENHVDMLSIPPHTTQKLQPLDRTFMKPFKNCYNILYCSLWMRAPQFLLPI
;
A
#
# COMPACT_ATOMS: atom_id res chain seq x y z
N MET A 1 16.71 8.56 2.32
CA MET A 1 16.00 7.59 1.47
C MET A 1 17.04 6.85 0.65
N ASN A 2 16.91 5.54 0.44
CA ASN A 2 17.90 4.78 -0.33
C ASN A 2 17.48 4.73 -1.80
N ASP A 3 18.24 5.36 -2.69
CA ASP A 3 17.92 5.48 -4.12
C ASP A 3 17.81 4.13 -4.82
N ARG A 4 18.41 3.08 -4.24
CA ARG A 4 18.31 1.70 -4.75
C ARG A 4 16.88 1.17 -4.76
N LEU A 5 15.99 1.72 -3.93
CA LEU A 5 14.59 1.29 -3.87
C LEU A 5 13.81 1.61 -5.15
N MET A 6 14.27 2.58 -5.94
CA MET A 6 13.66 2.96 -7.21
C MET A 6 14.27 2.24 -8.43
N LYS A 7 15.28 1.39 -8.21
CA LYS A 7 15.95 0.69 -9.32
C LYS A 7 14.98 -0.26 -10.01
N GLY A 8 14.68 0.02 -11.28
CA GLY A 8 13.74 -0.77 -12.08
C GLY A 8 12.27 -0.48 -11.81
N ALA A 9 11.96 0.56 -11.01
CA ALA A 9 10.59 1.01 -10.84
C ALA A 9 10.04 1.59 -12.16
N PRO A 10 8.74 1.39 -12.46
CA PRO A 10 8.09 2.03 -13.61
C PRO A 10 8.27 3.56 -13.61
N SER A 11 8.24 4.17 -14.79
CA SER A 11 8.19 5.64 -14.92
C SER A 11 7.05 6.22 -14.09
N GLU A 12 7.25 7.43 -13.56
CA GLU A 12 6.33 8.11 -12.64
C GLU A 12 6.12 7.40 -11.29
N SER A 13 6.84 6.30 -11.00
CA SER A 13 6.81 5.70 -9.66
C SER A 13 7.28 6.69 -8.62
N PHE A 14 6.68 6.59 -7.45
CA PHE A 14 6.92 7.50 -6.35
C PHE A 14 7.13 6.74 -5.05
N ILE A 15 8.12 7.15 -4.26
CA ILE A 15 8.47 6.47 -3.02
C ILE A 15 8.65 7.47 -1.88
N PHE A 16 8.18 7.05 -0.70
CA PHE A 16 8.51 7.66 0.57
C PHE A 16 8.86 6.59 1.60
N SER A 17 9.69 6.98 2.55
CA SER A 17 10.03 6.15 3.69
C SER A 17 9.96 6.98 4.97
N THR A 18 9.34 6.44 6.01
CA THR A 18 9.40 7.00 7.36
C THR A 18 10.48 6.26 8.16
N PRO A 19 11.09 6.90 9.18
CA PRO A 19 12.09 6.23 10.03
C PRO A 19 11.56 4.96 10.71
N SER A 20 10.26 4.91 11.02
CA SER A 20 9.61 3.76 11.66
C SER A 20 9.18 2.67 10.67
N GLY A 21 9.21 2.96 9.36
CA GLY A 21 8.66 2.09 8.32
C GLY A 21 7.12 2.07 8.25
N TRP A 22 6.43 2.72 9.18
CA TRP A 22 4.96 2.81 9.19
C TRP A 22 4.46 4.02 8.42
N MET A 23 3.31 3.85 7.77
CA MET A 23 2.64 4.95 7.08
C MET A 23 2.05 5.93 8.10
N THR A 24 2.39 7.21 7.95
CA THR A 24 1.79 8.34 8.67
C THR A 24 0.72 9.00 7.81
N ALA A 25 -0.13 9.83 8.41
CA ALA A 25 -1.11 10.61 7.68
C ALA A 25 -0.49 11.51 6.60
N GLU A 26 0.66 12.12 6.90
CA GLU A 26 1.41 12.93 5.92
C GLU A 26 1.82 12.09 4.70
N THR A 27 2.40 10.90 4.93
CA THR A 27 2.79 10.02 3.82
C THR A 27 1.59 9.46 3.07
N PHE A 28 0.47 9.19 3.77
CA PHE A 28 -0.76 8.76 3.13
C PHE A 28 -1.36 9.87 2.28
N LEU A 29 -1.40 11.12 2.74
CA LEU A 29 -1.87 12.26 1.96
C LEU A 29 -1.05 12.45 0.68
N LYS A 30 0.28 12.31 0.77
CA LYS A 30 1.16 12.35 -0.41
C LYS A 30 0.84 11.20 -1.38
N TRP A 31 0.59 10.00 -0.87
CA TRP A 31 0.12 8.88 -1.67
C TRP A 31 -1.26 9.14 -2.29
N SER A 32 -2.22 9.73 -1.56
CA SER A 32 -3.56 10.05 -2.05
C SER A 32 -3.53 11.06 -3.19
N ARG A 33 -2.61 12.04 -3.15
CA ARG A 33 -2.37 12.98 -4.26
C ARG A 33 -1.90 12.27 -5.51
N HIS A 34 -0.94 11.37 -5.34
CA HIS A 34 -0.44 10.54 -6.44
C HIS A 34 -1.55 9.61 -6.98
N PHE A 35 -2.35 9.02 -6.10
CA PHE A 35 -3.49 8.19 -6.49
C PHE A 35 -4.51 8.98 -7.33
N ALA A 36 -4.92 10.17 -6.89
CA ALA A 36 -5.87 11.01 -7.62
C ALA A 36 -5.29 11.49 -8.97
N TRP A 37 -3.99 11.76 -9.04
CA TRP A 37 -3.31 12.10 -10.31
C TRP A 37 -3.48 11.01 -11.37
N PHE A 38 -3.39 9.74 -10.97
CA PHE A 38 -3.54 8.61 -11.90
C PHE A 38 -4.98 8.22 -12.17
N THR A 39 -5.83 8.22 -11.14
CA THR A 39 -7.23 7.78 -11.29
C THR A 39 -8.14 8.86 -11.88
N LYS A 40 -7.71 10.14 -11.85
CA LYS A 40 -8.40 11.31 -12.42
C LYS A 40 -9.88 11.35 -12.03
N PRO A 41 -10.20 11.30 -10.73
CA PRO A 41 -11.55 11.38 -10.23
C PRO A 41 -12.18 12.72 -10.61
N SER A 42 -13.49 12.72 -10.83
CA SER A 42 -14.28 13.91 -11.18
C SER A 42 -15.68 13.81 -10.62
N ALA A 43 -16.45 14.89 -10.66
CA ALA A 43 -17.84 14.88 -10.19
C ALA A 43 -18.70 13.82 -10.91
N ASP A 44 -18.48 13.62 -12.20
CA ASP A 44 -19.22 12.63 -13.02
C ASP A 44 -18.65 11.21 -12.92
N ASN A 45 -17.42 11.07 -12.43
CA ASN A 45 -16.72 9.80 -12.30
C ASN A 45 -15.92 9.77 -10.99
N ALA A 46 -16.63 9.73 -9.88
CA ALA A 46 -16.05 9.61 -8.55
C ALA A 46 -15.37 8.25 -8.36
N VAL A 47 -14.32 8.21 -7.53
CA VAL A 47 -13.54 7.00 -7.27
C VAL A 47 -13.78 6.53 -5.84
N LEU A 48 -14.18 5.27 -5.67
CA LEU A 48 -14.28 4.64 -4.35
C LEU A 48 -12.93 4.07 -3.92
N LEU A 49 -12.37 4.61 -2.84
CA LEU A 49 -11.17 4.10 -2.19
C LEU A 49 -11.53 3.31 -0.91
N ILE A 50 -11.34 2.01 -0.96
CA ILE A 50 -11.59 1.11 0.19
C ILE A 50 -10.30 0.99 1.00
N VAL A 51 -10.37 1.37 2.28
CA VAL A 51 -9.21 1.38 3.19
C VAL A 51 -9.45 0.53 4.43
N ASN A 52 -8.36 0.14 5.09
CA ASN A 52 -8.45 -0.43 6.44
C ASN A 52 -8.64 0.70 7.48
N GLY A 53 -8.96 0.31 8.71
CA GLY A 53 -9.21 1.25 9.80
C GLY A 53 -7.98 1.93 10.41
N CYS A 54 -6.84 2.02 9.70
CA CYS A 54 -5.63 2.68 10.20
C CYS A 54 -5.88 4.15 10.54
N GLY A 55 -5.25 4.64 11.61
CA GLY A 55 -5.41 6.03 12.07
C GLY A 55 -4.98 7.06 11.03
N SER A 56 -3.93 6.77 10.25
CA SER A 56 -3.42 7.66 9.20
C SER A 56 -4.44 7.98 8.11
N HIS A 57 -5.47 7.14 7.91
CA HIS A 57 -6.52 7.36 6.92
C HIS A 57 -7.62 8.31 7.41
N LYS A 58 -7.66 8.60 8.72
CA LYS A 58 -8.76 9.29 9.39
C LYS A 58 -8.42 10.72 9.80
N GLU A 59 -7.24 11.20 9.43
CA GLU A 59 -6.85 12.59 9.66
C GLU A 59 -7.66 13.55 8.79
N LEU A 60 -7.92 14.74 9.34
CA LEU A 60 -8.78 15.73 8.71
C LEU A 60 -8.28 16.11 7.31
N ASP A 61 -6.98 16.37 7.16
CA ASP A 61 -6.39 16.77 5.87
C ASP A 61 -6.56 15.70 4.79
N VAL A 62 -6.52 14.42 5.18
CA VAL A 62 -6.73 13.29 4.28
C VAL A 62 -8.17 13.22 3.82
N ILE A 63 -9.12 13.35 4.77
CA ILE A 63 -10.56 13.28 4.48
C ILE A 63 -10.99 14.47 3.62
N THR A 64 -10.53 15.67 3.96
CA THR A 64 -10.82 16.90 3.22
C THR A 64 -10.29 16.79 1.80
N TYR A 65 -9.02 16.39 1.64
CA TYR A 65 -8.42 16.21 0.31
C TYR A 65 -9.20 15.18 -0.53
N ALA A 66 -9.55 14.03 0.04
CA ALA A 66 -10.29 12.99 -0.68
C ALA A 66 -11.65 13.51 -1.17
N ARG A 67 -12.41 14.18 -0.29
CA ARG A 67 -13.72 14.75 -0.64
C ARG A 67 -13.61 15.82 -1.73
N GLU A 68 -12.66 16.74 -1.61
CA GLU A 68 -12.44 17.82 -2.59
C GLU A 68 -12.01 17.28 -3.97
N ASN A 69 -11.41 16.09 -4.01
CA ASN A 69 -10.95 15.45 -5.24
C ASN A 69 -11.85 14.28 -5.66
N HIS A 70 -13.13 14.25 -5.25
CA HIS A 70 -14.10 13.23 -5.68
C HIS A 70 -13.64 11.77 -5.43
N VAL A 71 -12.90 11.56 -4.34
CA VAL A 71 -12.52 10.24 -3.84
C VAL A 71 -13.34 9.92 -2.60
N ASP A 72 -14.28 9.00 -2.74
CA ASP A 72 -15.07 8.51 -1.61
C ASP A 72 -14.27 7.46 -0.84
N MET A 73 -14.03 7.70 0.45
CA MET A 73 -13.30 6.75 1.29
C MET A 73 -14.25 5.88 2.11
N LEU A 74 -14.10 4.55 1.96
CA LEU A 74 -14.82 3.56 2.77
C LEU A 74 -13.83 2.79 3.66
N SER A 75 -13.94 2.99 4.97
CA SER A 75 -13.20 2.19 5.95
C SER A 75 -13.96 0.91 6.26
N ILE A 76 -13.30 -0.23 6.14
CA ILE A 76 -13.85 -1.52 6.59
C ILE A 76 -13.85 -1.62 8.14
N PRO A 77 -14.73 -2.46 8.72
CA PRO A 77 -14.72 -2.74 10.16
C PRO A 77 -13.41 -3.40 10.63
N PRO A 78 -12.99 -3.14 11.87
CA PRO A 78 -11.79 -3.78 12.43
C PRO A 78 -11.93 -5.31 12.46
N HIS A 79 -10.79 -6.02 12.43
CA HIS A 79 -10.71 -7.49 12.47
C HIS A 79 -11.43 -8.22 11.33
N THR A 80 -11.67 -7.55 10.20
CA THR A 80 -12.30 -8.16 9.03
C THR A 80 -11.36 -8.42 7.85
N THR A 81 -10.04 -8.29 8.03
CA THR A 81 -9.03 -8.51 6.97
C THR A 81 -9.25 -9.79 6.17
N GLN A 82 -9.55 -10.90 6.87
CA GLN A 82 -9.75 -12.20 6.23
C GLN A 82 -11.08 -12.36 5.48
N LYS A 83 -11.99 -11.40 5.61
CA LYS A 83 -13.34 -11.44 5.04
C LYS A 83 -13.58 -10.33 4.02
N LEU A 84 -13.18 -9.11 4.35
CA LEU A 84 -13.60 -7.90 3.65
C LEU A 84 -12.46 -7.14 2.96
N GLN A 85 -11.17 -7.46 3.20
CA GLN A 85 -10.06 -6.79 2.49
C GLN A 85 -9.76 -7.46 1.15
N PRO A 86 -10.13 -6.84 0.02
CA PRO A 86 -9.98 -7.48 -1.28
C PRO A 86 -8.50 -7.72 -1.61
N LEU A 87 -7.64 -6.73 -1.34
CA LEU A 87 -6.20 -6.81 -1.58
C LEU A 87 -5.55 -7.97 -0.82
N ASP A 88 -5.90 -8.14 0.46
CA ASP A 88 -5.33 -9.20 1.29
C ASP A 88 -5.74 -10.60 0.81
N ARG A 89 -6.98 -10.75 0.34
CA ARG A 89 -7.54 -12.05 -0.06
C ARG A 89 -7.15 -12.45 -1.46
N THR A 90 -7.11 -11.51 -2.39
CA THR A 90 -6.97 -11.79 -3.82
C THR A 90 -5.51 -11.79 -4.25
N PHE A 91 -4.75 -10.77 -3.87
CA PHE A 91 -3.37 -10.60 -4.33
C PHE A 91 -2.36 -10.99 -3.26
N MET A 92 -2.46 -10.43 -2.04
CA MET A 92 -1.42 -10.60 -1.04
C MET A 92 -1.35 -12.03 -0.49
N LYS A 93 -2.48 -12.73 -0.33
CA LYS A 93 -2.49 -14.13 0.14
C LYS A 93 -1.73 -15.07 -0.82
N PRO A 94 -2.08 -15.18 -2.11
CA PRO A 94 -1.32 -16.05 -3.01
C PRO A 94 0.13 -15.58 -3.16
N PHE A 95 0.39 -14.26 -3.22
CA PHE A 95 1.75 -13.72 -3.25
C PHE A 95 2.59 -14.20 -2.06
N LYS A 96 2.09 -14.04 -0.83
CA LYS A 96 2.79 -14.49 0.40
C LYS A 96 3.04 -15.99 0.39
N ASN A 97 2.08 -16.79 -0.08
CA ASN A 97 2.23 -18.23 -0.18
C ASN A 97 3.35 -18.61 -1.15
N CYS A 98 3.35 -18.05 -2.37
CA CYS A 98 4.38 -18.29 -3.37
C CYS A 98 5.75 -17.82 -2.89
N TYR A 99 5.84 -16.63 -2.29
CA TYR A 99 7.09 -16.10 -1.75
C TYR A 99 7.66 -17.01 -0.66
N ASN A 100 6.81 -17.49 0.25
CA ASN A 100 7.23 -18.41 1.31
C ASN A 100 7.77 -19.73 0.72
N ILE A 101 7.05 -20.32 -0.24
CA ILE A 101 7.45 -21.57 -0.89
C ILE A 101 8.76 -21.39 -1.68
N LEU A 102 8.87 -20.35 -2.50
CA LEU A 102 9.99 -20.20 -3.42
C LEU A 102 11.26 -19.65 -2.75
N TYR A 103 11.13 -18.70 -1.81
CA TYR A 103 12.30 -18.00 -1.26
C TYR A 103 12.54 -18.36 0.20
N CYS A 104 11.54 -18.20 1.07
CA CYS A 104 11.75 -18.44 2.51
C CYS A 104 12.12 -19.91 2.78
N SER A 105 11.44 -20.85 2.13
CA SER A 105 11.70 -22.26 2.35
C SER A 105 13.08 -22.69 1.82
N LEU A 106 13.57 -22.07 0.73
CA LEU A 106 14.94 -22.29 0.24
C LEU A 106 15.95 -21.68 1.21
N TRP A 107 15.72 -20.44 1.66
CA TRP A 107 16.59 -19.76 2.60
C TRP A 107 16.72 -20.52 3.93
N MET A 108 15.61 -21.03 4.47
CA MET A 108 15.61 -21.84 5.70
C MET A 108 16.28 -23.20 5.53
N ARG A 109 16.33 -23.74 4.31
CA ARG A 109 16.92 -25.05 3.99
C ARG A 109 18.35 -24.95 3.45
N ALA A 110 18.79 -23.75 3.06
CA ALA A 110 20.13 -23.52 2.56
C ALA A 110 21.14 -23.61 3.71
N PRO A 111 22.21 -24.41 3.58
CA PRO A 111 23.31 -24.34 4.52
C PRO A 111 23.92 -22.93 4.46
N GLN A 112 24.17 -22.33 5.62
CA GLN A 112 24.51 -20.91 5.82
C GLN A 112 25.75 -20.42 5.04
N PHE A 113 26.51 -21.32 4.42
CA PHE A 113 27.70 -21.02 3.63
C PHE A 113 27.46 -20.78 2.13
N LEU A 114 26.23 -20.95 1.62
CA LEU A 114 25.94 -20.85 0.17
C LEU A 114 25.14 -19.61 -0.27
N LEU A 115 24.86 -18.66 0.62
CA LEU A 115 24.16 -17.44 0.23
C LEU A 115 25.17 -16.31 -0.05
N PRO A 116 25.14 -15.68 -1.24
CA PRO A 116 25.97 -14.53 -1.52
C PRO A 116 25.53 -13.37 -0.62
N ILE A 117 26.53 -12.77 0.04
CA ILE A 117 26.43 -11.59 0.91
C ILE A 117 26.05 -10.36 0.06
#